data_AF-A0A1H2YD28-F1
#
_entry.id   AF-A0A1H2YD28-F1
#
_cell.length_a   1.000
_cell.length_b   1.000
_cell.length_c   1.000
_cell.angle_alpha   90.00
_cell.angle_beta   90.00
_cell.angle_gamma   90.00
#
_symmetry.space_group_name_H-M   'P 1'
#
loop_
_entity.id
_entity.type
_entity.pdbx_description
1 polymer ?
#
loop_
_entity_poly.entity_id
_entity_poly.type
_entity_poly.pdbx_seq_one_letter_code
_entity_poly.pdbx_strand_id
1 'polypeptide(L)'
;MSAATLLREALGLTEARRRKPAPRVDPALVLALGRIGGNLNQVARVVNRALLIGRVDMDTLAVALQLVVIERQLTKIIDEA
;
A
#
# COMPACT_ATOMS: atom_id res chain seq x y z
N MET A 1 -13.25 15.91 -7.56
CA MET A 1 -13.77 17.14 -6.93
C MET A 1 -14.25 18.03 -8.06
N SER A 2 -15.51 18.48 -8.05
CA SER A 2 -16.09 19.23 -9.17
C SER A 2 -15.80 20.73 -9.03
N ALA A 3 -15.87 21.47 -10.14
CA ALA A 3 -15.69 22.92 -10.15
C ALA A 3 -16.70 23.65 -9.24
N ALA A 4 -17.94 23.15 -9.17
CA ALA A 4 -18.97 23.69 -8.29
C ALA A 4 -18.64 23.53 -6.80
N THR A 5 -17.97 22.44 -6.41
CA THR A 5 -17.49 22.24 -5.04
C THR A 5 -16.39 23.24 -4.69
N LEU A 6 -15.44 23.45 -5.60
CA LEU A 6 -14.35 24.42 -5.41
C LEU A 6 -14.86 25.86 -5.29
N LEU A 7 -15.84 26.24 -6.10
CA LEU A 7 -16.44 27.58 -6.06
C LEU A 7 -17.14 27.84 -4.72
N ARG A 8 -17.86 26.84 -4.20
CA ARG A 8 -18.53 26.94 -2.89
C ARG A 8 -17.54 27.03 -1.74
N GLU A 9 -16.42 26.30 -1.80
CA GLU A 9 -15.33 26.44 -0.83
C GLU A 9 -14.68 27.83 -0.89
N ALA A 10 -14.39 28.35 -2.10
CA ALA A 10 -13.79 29.67 -2.29
C ALA A 10 -14.67 30.83 -1.78
N LEU A 11 -15.99 30.66 -1.87
CA LEU A 11 -16.98 31.61 -1.37
C LEU A 11 -17.33 31.41 0.11
N GLY A 12 -16.70 30.46 0.81
CA GLY A 12 -16.99 30.15 2.23
C GLY A 12 -18.36 29.53 2.48
N LEU A 13 -19.05 29.07 1.43
CA LEU A 13 -20.40 28.51 1.47
C LEU A 13 -20.40 27.02 1.89
N THR A 14 -19.24 26.40 1.98
CA THR A 14 -19.03 25.05 2.48
C THR A 14 -17.72 25.01 3.26
N GLU A 15 -17.67 24.30 4.39
CA GLU A 15 -16.39 24.01 5.04
C GLU A 15 -15.49 23.26 4.07
N ALA A 16 -14.31 23.82 3.78
CA ALA A 16 -13.29 23.12 3.06
C ALA A 16 -13.02 21.81 3.80
N ARG A 17 -13.10 20.67 3.10
CA ARG A 17 -12.78 19.36 3.68
C ARG A 17 -11.28 19.30 3.91
N ARG A 18 -10.79 20.02 4.93
CA ARG A 18 -9.38 20.06 5.30
C ARG A 18 -8.99 18.65 5.66
N ARG A 19 -8.19 18.04 4.79
CA ARG A 19 -7.51 16.79 5.13
C ARG A 19 -6.76 17.04 6.43
N LYS A 20 -6.96 16.16 7.40
CA LYS A 20 -6.12 16.18 8.60
C LYS A 20 -4.66 16.16 8.12
N PRO A 21 -3.79 17.01 8.69
CA PRO A 21 -2.37 16.93 8.39
C PRO A 21 -1.91 15.49 8.55
N ALA A 22 -1.14 14.99 7.59
CA ALA A 22 -0.56 13.67 7.72
C ALA A 22 0.27 13.64 9.02
N PRO A 23 0.22 12.54 9.79
CA PRO A 23 1.08 12.40 10.96
C PRO A 23 2.54 12.57 10.54
N ARG A 24 3.35 13.20 11.39
CA ARG A 24 4.79 13.29 11.18
C ARG A 24 5.38 11.90 11.46
N VAL A 25 5.82 11.23 10.41
CA VAL A 25 6.43 9.89 10.46
C VAL A 25 7.81 10.00 9.82
N ASP A 26 8.78 9.23 10.30
CA ASP A 26 10.11 9.14 9.69
C ASP A 26 9.99 8.77 8.19
N PRO A 27 10.51 9.59 7.26
CA PRO A 27 10.51 9.28 5.84
C PRO A 27 11.20 7.96 5.49
N ALA A 28 12.22 7.54 6.25
CA ALA A 28 12.90 6.26 6.04
C ALA A 28 11.96 5.08 6.30
N LEU A 29 11.15 5.16 7.37
CA LEU A 29 10.11 4.17 7.68
C LEU A 29 9.05 4.10 6.57
N VAL A 30 8.59 5.26 6.08
CA VAL A 30 7.61 5.31 4.97
C VAL A 30 8.16 4.65 3.71
N LEU A 31 9.43 4.91 3.38
CA LEU A 31 10.09 4.31 2.21
C LEU A 31 10.23 2.79 2.37
N ALA A 32 10.63 2.32 3.56
CA ALA A 32 10.80 0.90 3.85
C ALA A 32 9.46 0.15 3.72
N LEU A 33 8.39 0.68 4.31
CA LEU A 33 7.03 0.14 4.17
C LEU A 33 6.55 0.16 2.72
N GLY A 34 6.82 1.24 1.97
CA GLY A 34 6.48 1.34 0.56
C GLY A 34 7.13 0.25 -0.30
N ARG A 35 8.40 -0.07 -0.03
CA ARG A 35 9.12 -1.16 -0.71
C ARG A 35 8.51 -2.53 -0.41
N ILE A 36 8.22 -2.80 0.86
CA ILE A 36 7.57 -4.05 1.29
C ILE A 36 6.19 -4.21 0.64
N GLY A 37 5.37 -3.15 0.68
CA GLY A 37 4.07 -3.15 0.01
C GLY A 37 4.18 -3.38 -1.50
N GLY A 38 5.21 -2.83 -2.13
CA GLY A 38 5.55 -3.10 -3.54
C GLY A 38 5.81 -4.57 -3.82
N ASN A 39 6.63 -5.23 -3.00
CA ASN A 39 6.94 -6.66 -3.11
C ASN A 39 5.68 -7.52 -2.93
N LEU A 40 4.88 -7.23 -1.90
CA LEU A 40 3.63 -7.95 -1.64
C LEU A 40 2.65 -7.79 -2.83
N ASN A 41 2.56 -6.59 -3.41
CA ASN A 41 1.73 -6.35 -4.58
C ASN A 41 2.23 -7.06 -5.84
N GLN A 42 3.54 -7.29 -5.97
CA GLN A 42 4.08 -8.14 -7.04
C GLN A 42 3.63 -9.60 -6.88
N VAL A 43 3.76 -10.15 -5.66
CA VAL A 43 3.27 -11.50 -5.34
C VAL A 43 1.78 -11.62 -5.64
N ALA A 44 0.97 -10.69 -5.15
CA ALA A 44 -0.47 -10.68 -5.37
C ALA A 44 -0.83 -10.63 -6.87
N ARG A 45 -0.13 -9.80 -7.66
CA ARG A 45 -0.37 -9.72 -9.11
C ARG A 45 -0.08 -11.05 -9.82
N VAL A 46 1.02 -11.72 -9.47
CA VAL A 46 1.36 -13.03 -10.06
C VAL A 46 0.30 -14.07 -9.70
N VAL A 47 -0.05 -14.17 -8.42
CA VAL A 47 -1.05 -15.14 -7.93
C VAL A 47 -2.42 -14.88 -8.58
N ASN A 48 -2.90 -13.64 -8.55
CA ASN A 48 -4.18 -13.27 -9.14
C ASN A 48 -4.22 -13.54 -10.64
N ARG A 49 -3.12 -13.27 -11.36
CA ARG A 49 -3.03 -13.54 -12.79
C ARG A 49 -3.06 -15.03 -13.10
N ALA A 50 -2.35 -15.84 -12.31
CA ALA A 50 -2.37 -17.29 -12.46
C ALA A 50 -3.77 -17.87 -12.20
N LEU A 51 -4.46 -17.41 -11.15
CA LEU A 51 -5.84 -17.80 -10.86
C LEU A 51 -6.80 -17.37 -11.97
N LEU A 52 -6.66 -16.16 -12.50
CA LEU A 52 -7.52 -15.62 -13.56
C LEU A 52 -7.48 -16.47 -14.83
N ILE A 53 -6.31 -17.01 -15.20
CA ILE A 53 -6.15 -17.85 -16.39
C ILE A 53 -6.35 -19.35 -16.11
N GLY A 54 -6.79 -19.71 -14.90
CA GLY A 54 -7.00 -21.11 -14.50
C GLY A 54 -5.71 -21.93 -14.40
N ARG A 55 -4.55 -21.27 -14.19
CA ARG A 55 -3.26 -21.96 -14.07
C ARG A 55 -3.19 -22.72 -12.74
N VAL A 56 -2.98 -24.03 -12.83
CA VAL A 56 -2.93 -24.97 -11.68
C VAL A 56 -1.50 -25.35 -11.27
N ASP A 57 -0.48 -25.07 -12.09
CA ASP A 57 0.93 -25.44 -11.88
C ASP A 57 1.78 -24.33 -11.22
N MET A 58 1.18 -23.52 -10.37
CA MET A 58 1.89 -22.44 -9.67
C MET A 58 2.75 -22.99 -8.53
N ASP A 59 4.00 -22.53 -8.45
CA ASP A 59 4.89 -22.86 -7.33
C ASP A 59 4.46 -22.12 -6.05
N THR A 60 3.52 -22.74 -5.33
CA THR A 60 2.96 -22.21 -4.09
C THR A 60 3.98 -22.17 -2.95
N LEU A 61 4.98 -23.05 -2.99
CA LEU A 61 6.08 -23.04 -2.02
C LEU A 61 6.96 -21.80 -2.20
N ALA A 62 7.32 -21.46 -3.45
CA ALA A 62 8.07 -20.25 -3.73
C ALA A 62 7.29 -18.99 -3.29
N VAL A 63 5.98 -18.95 -3.50
CA VAL A 63 5.12 -17.86 -3.01
C VAL A 63 5.14 -17.80 -1.48
N ALA A 64 4.98 -18.92 -0.78
CA ALA A 64 5.02 -18.98 0.68
C ALA A 64 6.38 -18.49 1.23
N LEU A 65 7.49 -18.90 0.61
CA LEU A 65 8.82 -18.45 1.00
C LEU A 65 8.98 -16.93 0.86
N GLN A 66 8.47 -16.33 -0.22
CA GLN A 66 8.49 -14.87 -0.39
C GLN A 66 7.68 -14.15 0.69
N LEU A 67 6.52 -14.70 1.08
CA LEU A 67 5.70 -14.15 2.16
C LEU A 67 6.42 -14.20 3.51
N VAL A 68 7.12 -15.29 3.82
CA VAL A 68 7.95 -15.41 5.04
C VAL A 68 9.10 -14.38 5.04
N VAL A 69 9.72 -14.12 3.89
CA VAL A 69 10.76 -13.09 3.79
C VAL A 69 10.17 -11.70 4.07
N ILE A 70 9.01 -11.39 3.49
CA ILE A 70 8.27 -10.13 3.72
C ILE A 70 7.90 -9.98 5.20
N GLU A 71 7.38 -11.02 5.83
CA GLU A 71 7.06 -11.05 7.27
C GLU A 71 8.31 -10.72 8.10
N ARG A 72 9.44 -11.40 7.86
CA ARG A 72 10.69 -11.13 8.59
C ARG A 72 11.20 -9.71 8.40
N GLN A 73 11.04 -9.14 7.20
CA GLN A 73 11.39 -7.74 6.93
C GLN A 73 10.49 -6.78 7.72
N LEU A 74 9.19 -7.07 7.82
CA LEU A 74 8.27 -6.30 8.64
C LEU A 74 8.61 -6.39 10.13
N THR A 75 8.91 -7.57 10.66
CA THR A 75 9.34 -7.75 12.05
C THR A 75 10.54 -6.89 12.37
N LYS A 76 11.57 -6.88 11.51
CA LYS A 76 12.75 -6.03 11.71
C LYS A 76 12.42 -4.54 11.77
N ILE A 77 11.54 -4.07 10.88
CA ILE A 77 11.10 -2.67 10.90
C ILE A 77 10.38 -2.34 12.21
N ILE A 78 9.56 -3.26 12.73
CA ILE A 78 8.85 -3.05 13.99
C ILE A 78 9.83 -3.03 15.17
N ASP A 79 10.86 -3.89 15.15
CA ASP A 79 11.87 -3.94 16.21
C ASP A 79 12.81 -2.72 16.19
N GLU A 80 13.00 -2.09 15.03
CA GLU A 80 13.88 -0.93 14.82
C GLU A 80 13.16 0.44 14.86
N ALA A 81 11.82 0.46 14.95
CA ALA A 81 10.99 1.67 14.94
C ALA A 81 10.62 2.16 16.35
#